data_AF-Q93SY5-F1
#
_entry.id   AF-Q93SY5-F1
#
_cell.length_a   1.000
_cell.length_b   1.000
_cell.length_c   1.000
_cell.angle_alpha   90.00
_cell.angle_beta   90.00
_cell.angle_gamma   90.00
#
_symmetry.space_group_name_H-M   'P 1'
#
loop_
_entity.id
_entity.type
_entity.pdbx_description
1 polymer ?
#
loop_
_entity_poly.entity_id
_entity_poly.type
_entity_poly.pdbx_seq_one_letter_code
_entity_poly.pdbx_strand_id
1 'polypeptide(L)' 'MKKLILSLLASLAFVGAAHASSAGPAWDKFPAERLTDQAALQRGAKTFVNYCLNCHSASFMRYNRLRDIGLTEQQ' A
#
# COMPACT_ATOMS: atom_id res chain seq x y z
N MET A 1 -20.85 -46.68 -25.93
CA MET A 1 -21.72 -45.48 -26.03
C MET A 1 -22.18 -44.99 -24.65
N LYS A 2 -23.13 -45.65 -23.96
CA LYS A 2 -23.66 -45.19 -22.66
C LYS A 2 -22.60 -44.99 -21.55
N LYS A 3 -21.62 -45.88 -21.44
CA LYS A 3 -20.52 -45.76 -20.46
C LYS A 3 -19.60 -44.54 -20.71
N LEU A 4 -19.38 -44.20 -21.98
CA LEU A 4 -18.59 -43.04 -22.39
C LEU A 4 -19.33 -41.73 -22.12
N ILE A 5 -20.64 -41.72 -22.35
CA ILE A 5 -21.50 -40.57 -22.03
C ILE A 5 -21.51 -40.35 -20.51
N LEU A 6 -21.63 -41.43 -19.73
CA LEU A 6 -21.62 -41.36 -18.27
C LEU A 6 -20.27 -40.85 -17.71
N SER A 7 -19.15 -41.32 -18.26
CA SER A 7 -17.82 -40.83 -17.86
C SER A 7 -17.59 -39.38 -18.23
N LEU A 8 -18.10 -38.93 -19.38
CA LEU A 8 -17.97 -37.55 -19.82
C LEU A 8 -18.78 -36.59 -18.94
N LEU A 9 -20.02 -36.97 -18.61
CA LEU A 9 -20.87 -36.20 -17.68
C LEU A 9 -20.27 -36.14 -16.28
N ALA A 10 -19.71 -37.25 -15.79
CA ALA A 10 -19.01 -37.27 -14.51
C ALA A 10 -17.78 -36.35 -14.54
N SER A 11 -16.97 -36.36 -15.61
CA SER A 11 -15.82 -35.46 -15.71
C SER A 11 -16.20 -33.98 -15.71
N LEU A 12 -17.31 -33.61 -16.37
CA LEU A 12 -17.79 -32.22 -16.36
C LEU A 12 -18.25 -31.77 -14.98
N ALA A 13 -18.81 -32.67 -14.15
CA ALA A 13 -19.23 -32.36 -12.80
C ALA A 13 -18.05 -32.05 -11.84
N PHE A 14 -16.83 -32.50 -12.18
CA PHE A 14 -15.61 -32.21 -11.42
C PHE A 14 -14.78 -31.04 -11.98
N VAL A 15 -15.17 -30.44 -13.11
CA VAL A 15 -14.54 -29.20 -13.61
C VAL A 15 -15.14 -28.03 -12.82
N GLY A 16 -14.52 -27.71 -11.69
CA GLY A 16 -14.84 -26.49 -10.94
C GLY A 16 -14.64 -25.25 -11.81
N ALA A 17 -15.53 -24.27 -11.67
CA ALA A 17 -15.37 -22.98 -12.35
C ALA A 17 -14.05 -22.32 -11.93
N ALA A 18 -13.19 -21.99 -12.90
CA ALA A 18 -12.02 -21.17 -12.64
C ALA A 18 -12.49 -19.76 -12.25
N HIS A 19 -12.31 -19.40 -10.99
CA HIS A 19 -12.63 -18.06 -10.49
C HIS A 19 -11.43 -17.15 -10.72
N ALA A 20 -11.51 -16.28 -11.72
CA ALA A 20 -10.56 -15.18 -11.89
C ALA A 20 -10.95 -14.02 -10.97
N SER A 21 -10.12 -13.71 -9.98
CA SER A 21 -10.27 -12.48 -9.17
C SER A 21 -9.43 -11.38 -9.80
N SER A 22 -10.09 -10.35 -10.34
CA SER A 22 -9.42 -9.15 -10.87
C SER A 22 -9.15 -8.09 -9.79
N ALA A 23 -9.72 -8.26 -8.58
CA ALA A 23 -9.69 -7.24 -7.54
C ALA A 23 -8.31 -7.07 -6.88
N GLY A 24 -7.37 -7.98 -7.12
CA GLY A 24 -6.07 -8.01 -6.44
C GLY A 24 -6.20 -8.20 -4.92
N PRO A 25 -5.09 -8.15 -4.17
CA PRO A 25 -5.13 -8.11 -2.72
C PRO A 25 -5.90 -6.87 -2.23
N ALA A 26 -6.60 -6.98 -1.10
CA ALA A 26 -7.15 -5.81 -0.42
C ALA A 26 -5.99 -4.97 0.15
N TRP A 27 -5.50 -4.02 -0.64
CA TRP A 27 -4.47 -3.08 -0.20
C TRP A 27 -5.05 -2.08 0.79
N ASP A 28 -4.30 -1.82 1.87
CA ASP A 28 -4.61 -0.70 2.74
C ASP A 28 -4.54 0.60 1.94
N LYS A 29 -5.61 1.38 2.00
CA LYS A 29 -5.61 2.72 1.42
C LYS A 29 -4.88 3.67 2.37
N PHE A 30 -4.12 4.59 1.80
CA PHE A 30 -3.57 5.68 2.58
C PHE A 30 -4.72 6.52 3.19
N PRO A 31 -4.73 6.77 4.50
CA PRO A 31 -5.74 7.60 5.15
C PRO A 31 -5.52 9.08 4.79
N ALA A 32 -6.41 9.65 3.98
CA ALA A 32 -6.25 10.99 3.40
C ALA A 32 -6.19 12.10 4.48
N GLU A 33 -6.77 11.87 5.64
CA GLU A 33 -6.75 12.78 6.79
C GLU A 33 -5.32 13.03 7.28
N ARG A 34 -4.39 12.08 7.05
CA ARG A 34 -2.97 12.23 7.41
C ARG A 34 -2.20 13.22 6.53
N LEU A 35 -2.77 13.70 5.43
CA LEU A 35 -2.13 14.74 4.61
C LEU A 35 -1.98 16.07 5.36
N THR A 36 -2.84 16.32 6.34
CA THR A 36 -2.86 17.58 7.10
C THR A 36 -2.71 17.36 8.61
N ASP A 37 -2.63 16.11 9.08
CA ASP A 37 -2.31 15.76 10.46
C ASP A 37 -0.85 16.12 10.77
N GLN A 38 -0.69 17.25 11.46
CA GLN A 38 0.59 17.79 11.90
C GLN A 38 1.42 16.76 12.67
N ALA A 39 0.82 16.01 13.58
CA ALA A 39 1.55 15.03 14.38
C ALA A 39 2.03 13.86 13.51
N ALA A 40 1.23 13.42 12.53
CA ALA A 40 1.66 12.41 11.57
C ALA A 40 2.81 12.91 10.68
N LEU A 41 2.72 14.13 10.17
CA LEU A 41 3.75 14.74 9.34
C LEU A 41 5.08 14.91 10.10
N GLN A 42 5.03 15.40 11.34
CA GLN A 42 6.22 15.55 12.20
C GLN A 42 6.88 14.20 12.50
N ARG A 43 6.09 13.16 12.81
CA ARG A 43 6.62 11.80 12.98
C ARG A 43 7.29 11.29 11.70
N GLY A 44 6.67 11.53 10.54
CA GLY A 44 7.24 11.17 9.24
C GLY A 44 8.57 11.88 8.97
N ALA A 45 8.65 13.19 9.22
CA ALA A 45 9.88 13.97 9.07
C ALA A 45 11.00 13.45 9.99
N LYS A 46 10.69 13.17 11.27
CA LYS A 46 11.64 12.57 12.21
C LYS A 46 12.18 11.23 11.71
N THR A 47 11.30 10.34 11.24
CA THR A 47 11.71 9.03 10.70
C THR A 47 12.62 9.20 9.49
N PHE A 48 12.26 10.07 8.56
CA PHE A 48 13.05 10.31 7.36
C PHE A 48 14.47 10.81 7.70
N VAL A 49 14.57 11.83 8.54
CA VAL A 49 15.86 12.42 8.94
C VAL A 49 16.72 11.41 9.69
N ASN A 50 16.15 10.66 10.63
CA ASN A 50 16.92 9.76 11.49
C ASN A 50 17.38 8.48 10.78
N TYR A 51 16.61 7.98 9.81
CA TYR A 51 16.82 6.64 9.26
C TYR A 51 16.97 6.58 7.74
N CYS A 52 16.42 7.55 7.00
CA CYS A 52 16.44 7.51 5.53
C CYS A 52 17.52 8.42 4.95
N LEU A 53 17.74 9.59 5.56
CA LEU A 53 18.60 10.64 5.02
C LEU A 53 20.08 10.23 4.89
N ASN A 54 20.52 9.22 5.64
CA ASN A 54 21.89 8.71 5.55
C ASN A 54 22.16 7.98 4.21
N CYS A 55 21.12 7.54 3.51
CA CYS A 55 21.22 6.83 2.22
C CYS A 55 20.46 7.53 1.08
N HIS A 56 19.35 8.19 1.39
CA HIS A 56 18.47 8.83 0.41
C HIS A 56 18.55 10.36 0.51
N SER A 57 18.85 11.02 -0.61
CA SER A 57 18.85 12.48 -0.67
C SER A 57 17.43 13.06 -0.75
N ALA A 58 17.26 14.25 -0.17
CA ALA A 58 16.07 15.07 -0.32
C ALA A 58 16.46 16.44 -0.88
N SER A 59 16.97 16.47 -2.11
CA SER A 59 17.65 17.63 -2.71
C SER A 59 16.81 18.92 -2.77
N PHE A 60 15.48 18.79 -2.80
CA PHE A 60 14.54 19.92 -2.83
C PHE A 60 13.95 20.26 -1.45
N MET A 61 14.31 19.54 -0.38
CA MET A 61 13.89 19.84 0.98
C MET A 61 14.80 20.91 1.59
N ARG A 62 14.24 21.82 2.38
CA ARG A 62 14.98 22.79 3.20
C ARG A 62 14.45 22.76 4.62
N TYR A 63 15.33 22.71 5.62
CA TYR A 63 14.94 22.55 7.03
C TYR A 63 13.97 23.64 7.52
N ASN A 64 14.06 24.87 7.01
CA ASN A 64 13.11 25.94 7.36
C ASN A 64 11.65 25.61 6.97
N ARG A 65 11.43 24.71 6.01
CA ARG A 65 10.10 24.26 5.58
C ARG A 65 9.46 23.29 6.58
N LEU A 66 10.20 22.76 7.55
CA LEU A 66 9.62 21.99 8.66
C LEU A 66 8.69 22.86 9.53
N ARG A 67 8.80 24.18 9.45
CA ARG A 67 7.86 25.13 10.07
C ARG A 67 6.45 25.05 9.49
N ASP A 68 6.30 24.62 8.23
CA ASP A 68 5.00 24.41 7.60
C ASP A 68 4.22 23.26 8.28
N ILE A 69 4.96 22.36 8.93
CA ILE A 69 4.41 21.28 9.76
C ILE A 69 4.54 21.57 11.26
N GLY A 70 4.58 22.86 11.64
CA GLY A 70 4.49 23.30 13.03
C GLY A 70 5.73 23.07 13.90
N LEU A 71 6.88 22.73 13.31
CA LEU A 71 8.15 22.65 14.06
C LEU A 71 8.80 24.02 14.20
N THR A 72 9.50 24.23 15.32
CA THR A 72 10.32 25.43 15.55
C THR A 72 11.75 25.23 15.07
N GLU A 73 12.54 26.30 14.95
CA GLU A 73 13.95 26.20 14.55
C GLU A 73 14.85 25.59 15.64
N GLN A 74 14.40 25.61 16.90
CA GLN A 74 15.11 24.97 18.02
C GLN A 74 14.84 23.45 18.10
N GLN A 75 13.84 22.95 17.40
CA GLN A 75 13.50 21.52 17.32
C GLN A 75 14.15 20.88 16.10
#